data_AF-A0A0X1KU77-F1
#
_entry.id   AF-A0A0X1KU77-F1
#
_cell.length_a   1.000
_cell.length_b   1.000
_cell.length_c   1.000
_cell.angle_alpha   90.00
_cell.angle_beta   90.00
_cell.angle_gamma   90.00
#
_symmetry.space_group_name_H-M   'P 1'
#
loop_
_entity.id
_entity.type
_entity.pdbx_description
1 polymer ?
#
loop_
_entity_poly.entity_id
_entity_poly.type
_entity_poly.pdbx_seq_one_letter_code
_entity_poly.pdbx_strand_id
1 'polypeptide(L)'
;MNISKLSEPVQGLDLTMLVREIARSLEKSDFETLSAGERDSQKYRATSFETLSMQEVMAGRAEFTIFEVPKRGFYTILSTTQNES
;
A
#
# COMPACT_ATOMS: atom_id res chain seq x y z
N MET A 1 7.10 4.16 10.62
CA MET A 1 6.74 2.99 9.78
C MET A 1 5.77 2.13 10.57
N ASN A 2 4.55 1.96 10.05
CA ASN A 2 3.49 1.18 10.70
C ASN A 2 3.18 -0.07 9.87
N ILE A 3 3.16 -1.26 10.50
CA ILE A 3 2.81 -2.52 9.85
C ILE A 3 1.47 -3.00 10.40
N SER A 4 0.50 -3.26 9.52
CA SER A 4 -0.85 -3.68 9.90
C SER A 4 -1.30 -4.90 9.10
N LYS A 5 -2.07 -5.78 9.73
CA LYS A 5 -2.71 -6.91 9.04
C LYS A 5 -3.97 -6.43 8.33
N LEU A 6 -4.12 -6.73 7.05
CA LEU A 6 -5.29 -6.38 6.25
C LEU A 6 -6.34 -7.49 6.29
N SER A 7 -5.92 -8.75 6.19
CA SER A 7 -6.83 -9.89 6.24
C SER A 7 -6.12 -11.19 6.64
N GLU A 8 -6.92 -12.17 7.08
CA GLU A 8 -6.53 -13.59 7.10
C GLU A 8 -6.42 -14.15 5.67
N PRO A 9 -5.83 -15.36 5.49
CA PRO A 9 -5.92 -16.07 4.21
C PRO A 9 -7.38 -16.34 3.86
N VAL A 10 -7.83 -15.84 2.71
CA VAL A 10 -9.18 -16.05 2.19
C VAL A 10 -9.08 -16.70 0.83
N GLN A 11 -9.87 -17.75 0.59
CA GLN A 11 -9.87 -18.45 -0.69
C GLN A 11 -10.38 -17.52 -1.80
N GLY A 12 -9.63 -17.41 -2.90
CA GLY A 12 -9.99 -16.54 -4.03
C GLY A 12 -9.62 -15.06 -3.85
N LEU A 13 -9.03 -14.67 -2.72
CA LEU A 13 -8.42 -13.36 -2.56
C LEU A 13 -6.93 -13.44 -2.93
N ASP A 14 -6.49 -12.63 -3.87
CA ASP A 14 -5.08 -12.51 -4.24
C ASP A 14 -4.56 -11.07 -4.08
N LEU A 15 -3.23 -10.94 -4.06
CA LEU A 15 -2.55 -9.66 -3.88
C LEU A 15 -2.97 -8.62 -4.92
N THR A 16 -3.18 -9.04 -6.17
CA THR A 16 -3.56 -8.15 -7.29
C THR A 16 -4.92 -7.50 -7.04
N MET A 17 -5.87 -8.27 -6.51
CA MET A 17 -7.20 -7.75 -6.16
C MET A 17 -7.12 -6.67 -5.07
N LEU A 18 -6.36 -6.93 -4.01
CA LEU A 18 -6.17 -5.97 -2.91
C LEU A 18 -5.45 -4.70 -3.37
N VAL A 19 -4.42 -4.85 -4.18
CA VAL A 19 -3.67 -3.76 -4.81
C VAL A 19 -4.60 -2.87 -5.62
N ARG A 20 -5.46 -3.45 -6.47
CA ARG A 20 -6.41 -2.68 -7.28
C ARG A 20 -7.42 -1.91 -6.43
N GLU A 21 -7.94 -2.52 -5.37
CA GLU A 21 -8.93 -1.88 -4.52
C GLU A 21 -8.34 -0.76 -3.68
N ILE A 22 -7.10 -0.93 -3.20
CA ILE A 22 -6.37 0.12 -2.46
C ILE A 22 -5.99 1.27 -3.40
N ALA A 23 -5.48 1.00 -4.60
CA ALA A 23 -5.20 2.04 -5.59
C ALA A 23 -6.45 2.88 -5.91
N ARG A 24 -7.59 2.22 -6.16
CA ARG A 24 -8.87 2.89 -6.39
C ARG A 24 -9.32 3.71 -5.18
N SER A 25 -9.05 3.24 -3.96
CA SER A 25 -9.41 3.96 -2.73
C SER A 25 -8.56 5.19 -2.53
N LEU A 26 -7.26 5.13 -2.86
CA LEU A 26 -6.33 6.26 -2.81
C LEU A 26 -6.75 7.36 -3.80
N GLU A 27 -7.06 7.01 -5.03
CA GLU A 27 -7.57 7.94 -6.06
C GLU A 27 -8.83 8.69 -5.61
N LYS A 28 -9.71 8.02 -4.84
CA LYS A 28 -10.94 8.63 -4.29
C LYS A 28 -10.72 9.50 -3.06
N SER A 29 -9.53 9.46 -2.46
CA SER A 29 -9.22 10.07 -1.16
C SER A 29 -8.25 11.26 -1.27
N ASP A 30 -8.17 11.89 -2.44
CA ASP A 30 -7.23 13.00 -2.74
C ASP A 30 -5.75 12.62 -2.60
N PHE A 31 -5.42 11.36 -2.85
CA PHE A 31 -4.04 10.91 -3.03
C PHE A 31 -3.74 10.74 -4.52
N GLU A 32 -2.68 11.37 -4.98
CA GLU A 32 -2.13 11.13 -6.30
C GLU A 32 -1.08 10.02 -6.22
N THR A 33 -1.24 8.94 -7.00
CA THR A 33 -0.21 7.90 -7.08
C THR A 33 0.90 8.36 -8.01
N LEU A 34 2.09 8.56 -7.45
CA LEU A 34 3.29 8.98 -8.19
C LEU A 34 3.94 7.79 -8.90
N SER A 35 4.00 6.64 -8.21
CA SER A 35 4.57 5.42 -8.77
C SER A 35 3.98 4.18 -8.11
N ALA A 36 3.99 3.07 -8.84
CA ALA A 36 3.66 1.75 -8.31
C ALA A 36 4.74 0.75 -8.74
N GLY A 37 5.18 -0.10 -7.82
CA GLY A 37 6.24 -1.06 -8.07
C GLY A 37 5.94 -2.41 -7.44
N GLU A 38 6.04 -3.47 -8.24
CA GLU A 38 5.99 -4.84 -7.74
C GLU A 38 7.39 -5.31 -7.33
N ARG A 39 7.47 -6.00 -6.19
CA ARG A 39 8.68 -6.71 -5.77
C ARG A 39 8.32 -8.16 -5.47
N ASP A 40 9.08 -9.05 -6.07
CA ASP A 40 9.11 -10.45 -5.71
C ASP A 40 10.44 -10.73 -5.01
N SER A 41 10.40 -11.02 -3.70
CA SER A 41 11.60 -11.30 -2.92
C SER A 41 11.45 -12.64 -2.21
N GLN A 42 12.08 -13.67 -2.79
CA GLN A 42 12.29 -15.05 -2.32
C GLN A 42 11.05 -15.83 -1.81
N LYS A 43 10.22 -15.24 -0.93
CA LYS A 43 9.04 -15.82 -0.28
C LYS A 43 7.83 -14.88 -0.23
N TYR A 44 7.97 -13.62 -0.62
CA TYR A 44 6.92 -12.62 -0.49
C TYR A 44 6.75 -11.85 -1.79
N ARG A 45 5.49 -11.73 -2.22
CA ARG A 45 5.07 -10.80 -3.26
C ARG A 45 4.59 -9.54 -2.58
N ALA A 46 5.04 -8.40 -3.08
CA ALA A 46 4.66 -7.10 -2.57
C ALA A 46 4.40 -6.12 -3.72
N THR A 47 3.50 -5.19 -3.48
CA THR A 47 3.29 -4.02 -4.34
C THR A 47 3.34 -2.77 -3.49
N SER A 48 4.19 -1.83 -3.87
CA SER A 48 4.35 -0.54 -3.22
C SER A 48 3.73 0.55 -4.08
N PHE A 49 3.02 1.49 -3.45
CA PHE A 49 2.52 2.73 -4.05
C PHE A 49 3.20 3.90 -3.39
N GLU A 50 3.89 4.73 -4.16
CA GLU A 50 4.28 6.06 -3.71
C GLU A 50 3.14 7.01 -4.05
N THR A 51 2.67 7.75 -3.05
CA THR A 51 1.54 8.65 -3.18
C THR A 51 1.89 10.03 -2.63
N LEU A 52 1.31 11.06 -3.21
CA LEU A 52 1.31 12.42 -2.70
C LEU A 52 -0.09 12.74 -2.19
N SER A 53 -0.22 13.10 -0.92
CA SER A 53 -1.49 13.61 -0.41
C SER A 53 -1.64 15.07 -0.80
N MET A 54 -2.76 15.39 -1.44
CA MET A 54 -3.10 16.75 -1.88
C MET A 54 -4.00 17.47 -0.86
N GLN A 55 -4.19 16.89 0.33
CA GLN A 55 -4.99 17.50 1.39
C GLN A 55 -4.23 18.62 2.08
N GLU A 56 -4.88 19.78 2.27
CA GLU A 56 -4.29 20.99 2.86
C GLU A 56 -3.67 20.78 4.25
N VAL A 57 -4.11 19.75 4.98
CA VAL A 57 -3.68 19.44 6.36
C VAL A 57 -2.51 18.46 6.42
N MET A 58 -2.22 17.74 5.32
CA MET A 58 -1.11 16.78 5.24
C MET A 58 -0.52 16.74 3.83
N ALA A 59 0.13 17.83 3.39
CA ALA A 59 0.97 17.77 2.21
C ALA A 59 2.20 16.89 2.51
N GLY A 60 2.18 15.64 2.05
CA GLY A 60 3.23 14.67 2.39
C GLY A 60 3.26 13.49 1.43
N ARG A 61 4.44 12.88 1.30
CA ARG A 61 4.61 11.63 0.56
C ARG A 61 4.31 10.45 1.48
N ALA A 62 3.51 9.52 0.98
CA ALA A 62 3.22 8.27 1.66
C ALA A 62 3.53 7.09 0.75
N GLU A 63 4.24 6.10 1.28
CA GLU A 63 4.47 4.81 0.64
C GLU A 63 3.58 3.75 1.30
N PHE A 64 2.70 3.13 0.51
CA PHE A 64 1.88 1.99 0.91
C PHE A 64 2.47 0.73 0.30
N THR A 65 2.97 -0.20 1.11
CA THR A 65 3.43 -1.51 0.63
C THR A 65 2.48 -2.59 1.09
N ILE A 66 1.78 -3.25 0.16
CA ILE A 66 0.95 -4.41 0.44
C ILE A 66 1.76 -5.65 0.12
N PHE A 67 1.75 -6.64 1.01
CA PHE A 67 2.45 -7.90 0.76
C PHE A 67 1.69 -9.09 1.30
N GLU A 68 1.86 -10.21 0.61
CA GLU A 68 1.29 -11.50 1.00
C GLU A 68 2.28 -12.26 1.87
N VAL A 69 1.83 -12.74 3.04
CA VAL A 69 2.58 -13.68 3.87
C VAL A 69 1.93 -15.07 3.75
N PRO A 70 2.63 -16.07 3.19
CA PRO A 70 2.06 -17.39 2.96
C PRO A 70 1.42 -17.98 4.22
N LYS A 71 0.17 -18.42 4.11
CA LYS A 71 -0.65 -19.00 5.21
C LYS A 71 -0.98 -18.04 6.36
N ARG A 72 -0.61 -16.75 6.28
CA ARG A 72 -0.91 -15.75 7.32
C ARG A 72 -1.78 -14.61 6.83
N GLY A 73 -1.88 -14.41 5.52
CA GLY A 73 -2.76 -13.43 4.88
C GLY A 73 -2.00 -12.23 4.36
N PHE A 74 -2.68 -11.09 4.30
CA PHE A 74 -2.14 -9.87 3.68
C PHE A 74 -1.85 -8.81 4.72
N TYR A 75 -0.79 -8.06 4.47
CA TYR A 75 -0.28 -7.04 5.36
C TYR A 75 0.01 -5.77 4.58
N THR A 76 -0.03 -4.63 5.27
CA THR A 76 0.37 -3.34 4.74
C THR A 76 1.46 -2.72 5.60
N ILE A 77 2.40 -2.04 4.94
CA ILE A 77 3.34 -1.12 5.56
C ILE A 77 2.97 0.27 5.08
N LEU A 78 2.74 1.19 6.02
CA LEU A 78 2.62 2.61 5.73
C LEU A 78 3.88 3.33 6.22
N SER A 79 4.55 4.00 5.28
CA SER A 79 5.63 4.93 5.54
C SER A 79 5.19 6.32 5.09
N THR A 80 5.43 7.35 5.90
CA THR A 80 5.11 8.73 5.55
C THR A 80 6.35 9.58 5.77
N THR A 81 6.71 10.36 4.76
CA THR A 81 7.71 11.42 4.85
C THR A 81 6.99 12.75 4.76
N GLN A 82 7.09 13.55 5.83
CA GLN A 82 6.71 14.95 5.76
C GLN A 82 7.78 15.65 4.93
N ASN A 83 7.36 16.47 3.96
CA ASN A 83 8.29 17.42 3.35
C ASN A 83 8.63 18.44 4.43
N GLU A 84 9.89 18.48 4.87
CA GLU A 84 10.39 19.61 5.65
C GLU A 84 10.26 20.87 4.77
N SER A 85 9.52 21.85 5.26
CA SER A 85 9.34 23.17 4.62
C SER A 85 10.57 24.04 4.84
#